data_AF-A0A2B8AVI8-F1
#
_entry.id   AF-A0A2B8AVI8-F1
#
_cell.length_a   1.000
_cell.length_b   1.000
_cell.length_c   1.000
_cell.angle_alpha   90.00
_cell.angle_beta   90.00
_cell.angle_gamma   90.00
#
_symmetry.space_group_name_H-M   'P 1'
#
loop_
_entity.id
_entity.type
_entity.pdbx_description
1 polymer ?
#
loop_
_entity_poly.entity_id
_entity_poly.type
_entity_poly.pdbx_seq_one_letter_code
_entity_poly.pdbx_strand_id
1 'polypeptide(L)'
;MEEFVTDEAALPSAPGEDEHAALALANSAVALPGGHTADLLGTPAQAEQWLARRDLAPADAGLAEVCATQLRSLREQVRSLLASRVAGQPALPAAVTAVNDAMTRVPTASLLLWDEKTGPYRATPHPTTAIVEHA
;
A
#
# COMPACT_ATOMS: atom_id res chain seq x y z
N MET A 1 17.16 27.34 -13.00
CA MET A 1 16.42 26.07 -13.02
C MET A 1 17.12 25.23 -11.98
N GLU A 2 16.71 25.39 -10.72
CA GLU A 2 17.37 24.76 -9.59
C GLU A 2 16.82 23.35 -9.44
N GLU A 3 17.65 22.39 -9.82
CA GLU A 3 17.45 20.97 -9.61
C GLU A 3 17.62 20.71 -8.11
N PHE A 4 16.51 20.63 -7.39
CA PHE A 4 16.49 20.13 -6.02
C PHE A 4 16.73 18.61 -6.07
N VAL A 5 17.98 18.20 -6.26
CA VAL A 5 18.47 16.89 -5.82
C VAL A 5 18.50 16.95 -4.29
N THR A 6 17.31 16.87 -3.70
CA THR A 6 17.21 16.56 -2.28
C THR A 6 17.57 15.09 -2.20
N ASP A 7 18.71 14.80 -1.60
CA ASP A 7 19.11 13.45 -1.25
C ASP A 7 17.93 12.79 -0.51
N GLU A 8 17.21 11.92 -1.23
CA GLU A 8 15.97 11.25 -0.79
C GLU A 8 16.24 10.31 0.40
N ALA A 9 17.49 10.23 0.89
CA ALA A 9 17.96 9.27 1.87
C ALA A 9 17.90 9.72 3.35
N ALA A 10 17.40 10.92 3.68
CA ALA A 10 17.50 11.42 5.06
C ALA A 10 16.16 11.75 5.76
N LEU A 11 15.02 11.26 5.26
CA LEU A 11 13.79 11.31 6.04
C LEU A 11 13.77 10.14 7.04
N PRO A 12 13.62 10.38 8.35
CA PRO A 12 13.47 9.30 9.31
C PRO A 12 12.20 8.51 9.00
N SER A 13 12.28 7.17 9.10
CA SER A 13 11.09 6.31 8.98
C SER A 13 10.01 6.81 9.94
N ALA A 14 8.76 6.89 9.46
CA ALA A 14 7.67 7.22 10.36
C ALA A 14 7.47 6.08 11.38
N PRO A 15 6.95 6.37 12.59
CA PRO A 15 6.68 5.34 13.59
C PRO A 15 5.83 4.19 13.03
N GLY A 16 6.27 2.96 13.27
CA GLY A 16 5.57 1.72 12.87
C GLY A 16 5.81 1.26 11.44
N GLU A 17 6.56 1.99 10.61
CA GLU A 17 6.87 1.54 9.25
C GLU A 17 7.70 0.26 9.21
N ASP A 18 8.63 0.10 10.16
CA ASP A 18 9.50 -1.08 10.24
C ASP A 18 8.71 -2.34 10.63
N GLU A 19 7.59 -2.17 11.34
CA GLU A 19 6.73 -3.27 11.82
C GLU A 19 5.58 -3.57 10.85
N HIS A 20 5.16 -2.58 10.06
CA HIS A 20 3.93 -2.65 9.26
C HIS A 20 4.16 -2.17 7.83
N ALA A 21 4.30 -3.13 6.90
CA ALA A 21 4.45 -2.85 5.48
C ALA A 21 3.33 -1.98 4.88
N ALA A 22 2.10 -2.07 5.42
CA ALA A 22 0.99 -1.21 5.00
C ALA A 22 1.21 0.26 5.36
N LEU A 23 1.80 0.55 6.53
CA LEU A 23 2.17 1.90 6.93
C LEU A 23 3.34 2.42 6.10
N ALA A 24 4.36 1.58 5.90
CA ALA A 24 5.47 1.92 5.03
C ALA A 24 5.01 2.25 3.60
N LEU A 25 4.07 1.47 3.04
CA LEU A 25 3.49 1.73 1.73
C LEU A 25 2.74 3.06 1.71
N ALA A 26 1.90 3.31 2.72
CA ALA A 26 1.13 4.55 2.85
C ALA A 26 2.03 5.80 2.90
N ASN A 27 3.17 5.70 3.58
CA ASN A 27 4.13 6.79 3.79
C ASN A 27 5.17 6.93 2.67
N SER A 28 5.14 6.08 1.65
CA SER A 28 6.04 6.18 0.49
C SER A 28 5.84 7.46 -0.35
N ALA A 29 4.78 8.24 -0.10
CA ALA A 29 4.65 9.61 -0.61
C ALA A 29 4.60 10.61 0.55
N VAL A 30 5.66 11.42 0.66
CA VAL A 30 5.88 12.38 1.75
C VAL A 30 5.58 13.79 1.27
N ALA A 31 4.71 14.49 1.99
CA ALA A 31 4.49 15.92 1.78
C ALA A 31 5.68 16.72 2.33
N LEU A 32 6.25 17.58 1.48
CA LEU A 32 7.36 18.46 1.79
C LEU A 32 6.87 19.92 1.93
N PRO A 33 7.62 20.79 2.61
CA PRO A 33 7.34 22.22 2.63
C PRO A 33 7.22 22.81 1.21
N GLY A 34 6.44 23.88 1.06
CA GLY A 34 6.22 24.52 -0.24
C GLY A 34 5.22 23.81 -1.15
N GLY A 35 4.50 22.80 -0.63
CA GLY A 35 3.51 22.05 -1.41
C GLY A 35 4.13 21.01 -2.36
N HIS A 36 5.40 20.68 -2.15
CA HIS A 36 6.08 19.61 -2.87
C HIS A 36 5.76 18.25 -2.26
N THR A 37 5.93 17.20 -3.06
CA THR A 37 5.78 15.81 -2.60
C THR A 37 6.97 15.01 -3.11
N ALA A 38 7.63 14.28 -2.22
CA ALA A 38 8.58 13.23 -2.59
C ALA A 38 7.82 11.90 -2.70
N ASP A 39 7.87 11.25 -3.87
CA ASP A 39 7.22 9.97 -4.11
C ASP A 39 8.26 8.88 -4.36
N LEU A 40 8.49 8.04 -3.35
CA LEU A 40 9.42 6.91 -3.39
C LEU A 40 8.98 5.80 -4.37
N LEU A 41 7.76 5.90 -4.91
CA LEU A 41 7.21 5.01 -5.93
C LEU A 41 6.93 5.75 -7.25
N GLY A 42 7.41 7.00 -7.38
CA GLY A 42 7.10 7.89 -8.48
C GLY A 42 7.53 7.36 -9.85
N THR A 43 8.60 6.57 -9.87
CA THR A 43 9.13 5.88 -11.05
C THR A 43 9.35 4.38 -10.78
N PRO A 44 9.46 3.53 -11.82
CA PRO A 44 9.71 2.11 -11.62
C PRO A 44 11.02 1.82 -10.88
N ALA A 45 12.09 2.58 -11.18
CA ALA A 45 13.38 2.44 -10.49
C ALA A 45 13.30 2.78 -9.00
N GLN A 46 12.58 3.86 -8.64
CA GLN A 46 12.37 4.22 -7.23
C GLN A 46 11.52 3.17 -6.51
N ALA A 47 10.43 2.70 -7.15
CA ALA A 47 9.58 1.67 -6.59
C ALA A 47 10.33 0.35 -6.37
N GLU A 48 11.19 -0.04 -7.30
CA GLU A 48 12.05 -1.21 -7.18
C GLU A 48 13.04 -1.08 -6.03
N GLN A 49 13.72 0.06 -5.93
CA GLN A 49 14.61 0.35 -4.81
C GLN A 49 13.86 0.39 -3.46
N TRP A 50 12.62 0.87 -3.44
CA TRP A 50 11.77 0.87 -2.25
C TRP A 50 11.40 -0.55 -1.81
N LEU A 51 11.05 -1.43 -2.76
CA LEU A 51 10.75 -2.85 -2.51
C LEU A 51 11.98 -3.62 -2.03
N ALA A 52 13.13 -3.42 -2.68
CA ALA A 52 14.38 -4.10 -2.34
C ALA A 52 14.89 -3.73 -0.95
N ARG A 53 14.82 -2.44 -0.57
CA ARG A 53 15.20 -1.96 0.78
C ARG A 53 14.35 -2.57 1.91
N ARG A 54 13.22 -3.17 1.58
CA ARG A 54 12.26 -3.76 2.53
C ARG A 54 12.15 -5.27 2.40
N ASP A 55 13.06 -5.90 1.65
CA ASP A 55 13.07 -7.34 1.39
C ASP A 55 11.76 -7.86 0.75
N LEU A 56 11.05 -6.99 0.01
CA LEU A 56 9.78 -7.33 -0.66
C LEU A 56 9.96 -7.80 -2.10
N ALA A 57 11.10 -7.50 -2.71
CA ALA A 57 11.49 -7.97 -4.04
C ALA A 57 13.04 -8.02 -4.14
N PRO A 58 13.60 -8.87 -5.01
CA PRO A 58 15.03 -8.81 -5.34
C PRO A 58 15.42 -7.43 -5.89
N ALA A 59 16.66 -7.01 -5.63
CA ALA A 59 17.27 -5.93 -6.40
C ALA A 59 17.39 -6.37 -7.88
N ASP A 60 17.20 -5.43 -8.81
CA ASP A 60 17.26 -5.65 -10.25
C ASP A 60 16.19 -6.63 -10.79
N ALA A 61 15.04 -6.70 -10.13
CA ALA A 61 13.85 -7.43 -10.60
C ALA A 61 13.29 -6.86 -11.92
N GLY A 62 13.67 -5.64 -12.31
CA GLY A 62 13.24 -5.03 -13.56
C GLY A 62 11.77 -4.65 -13.52
N LEU A 63 11.39 -3.83 -12.55
CA LEU A 63 10.00 -3.46 -12.34
C LEU A 63 9.45 -2.66 -13.54
N ALA A 64 8.35 -3.15 -14.13
CA ALA A 64 7.68 -2.47 -15.22
C ALA A 64 6.80 -1.31 -14.72
N GLU A 65 6.57 -0.29 -15.58
CA GLU A 65 5.70 0.86 -15.28
C GLU A 65 4.28 0.45 -14.84
N VAL A 66 3.76 -0.62 -15.41
CA VAL A 66 2.44 -1.17 -15.03
C VAL A 66 2.45 -1.63 -13.56
N CYS A 67 3.52 -2.28 -13.10
CA CYS A 67 3.65 -2.73 -11.71
C CYS A 67 3.86 -1.54 -10.75
N ALA A 68 4.67 -0.54 -11.13
CA ALA A 68 4.84 0.67 -10.34
C ALA A 68 3.51 1.44 -10.19
N THR A 69 2.71 1.50 -11.25
CA THR A 69 1.36 2.09 -11.22
C THR A 69 0.41 1.30 -10.32
N GLN A 70 0.44 -0.03 -10.36
CA GLN A 70 -0.35 -0.86 -9.45
C GLN A 70 0.05 -0.62 -7.98
N LEU A 71 1.34 -0.46 -7.68
CA LEU A 71 1.82 -0.20 -6.33
C LEU A 71 1.38 1.17 -5.81
N ARG A 72 1.44 2.22 -6.66
CA ARG A 72 0.90 3.55 -6.35
C ARG A 72 -0.62 3.52 -6.13
N SER A 73 -1.37 2.78 -6.96
CA SER A 73 -2.81 2.61 -6.76
C SER A 73 -3.12 1.91 -5.44
N LEU A 74 -2.40 0.83 -5.12
CA LEU A 74 -2.54 0.12 -3.86
C LEU A 74 -2.26 1.04 -2.66
N ARG A 75 -1.23 1.87 -2.72
CA ARG A 75 -0.95 2.89 -1.70
C ARG A 75 -2.17 3.77 -1.43
N GLU A 76 -2.82 4.29 -2.46
CA GLU A 76 -3.96 5.18 -2.27
C GLU A 76 -5.16 4.46 -1.63
N GLN A 77 -5.39 3.18 -1.97
CA GLN A 77 -6.42 2.37 -1.30
C GLN A 77 -6.08 2.14 0.17
N VAL A 78 -4.82 1.83 0.50
CA VAL A 78 -4.38 1.68 1.89
C VAL A 78 -4.52 2.99 2.66
N ARG A 79 -4.13 4.13 2.08
CA ARG A 79 -4.29 5.47 2.71
C ARG A 79 -5.76 5.77 3.00
N SER A 80 -6.64 5.47 2.06
CA SER A 80 -8.09 5.63 2.23
C SER A 80 -8.62 4.82 3.42
N LEU A 81 -8.24 3.54 3.53
CA LEU A 81 -8.65 2.69 4.64
C LEU A 81 -8.10 3.18 5.99
N LEU A 82 -6.83 3.56 6.04
CA LEU A 82 -6.21 4.12 7.25
C LEU A 82 -6.92 5.41 7.69
N ALA A 83 -7.26 6.28 6.74
CA ALA A 83 -7.99 7.51 7.01
C ALA A 83 -9.39 7.23 7.58
N SER A 84 -10.16 6.29 6.98
CA SER A 84 -11.44 5.84 7.53
C SER A 84 -11.30 5.33 8.95
N ARG A 85 -10.25 4.53 9.23
CA ARG A 85 -10.02 4.00 10.58
C ARG A 85 -9.73 5.10 11.60
N VAL A 86 -8.84 6.05 11.27
CA VAL A 86 -8.50 7.17 12.15
C VAL A 86 -9.71 8.07 12.40
N ALA A 87 -10.55 8.27 11.39
CA ALA A 87 -11.76 9.08 11.49
C ALA A 87 -12.97 8.36 12.13
N GLY A 88 -12.83 7.07 12.50
CA GLY A 88 -13.94 6.26 13.00
C GLY A 88 -15.10 6.12 12.00
N GLN A 89 -14.79 6.14 10.71
CA GLN A 89 -15.77 6.04 9.62
C GLN A 89 -15.78 4.65 8.98
N PRO A 90 -16.87 4.26 8.31
CA PRO A 90 -16.88 3.09 7.45
C PRO A 90 -15.77 3.17 6.38
N ALA A 91 -15.21 2.01 6.03
CA ALA A 91 -14.33 1.92 4.87
C ALA A 91 -15.13 2.07 3.57
N LEU A 92 -14.49 2.65 2.56
CA LEU A 92 -15.03 2.61 1.21
C LEU A 92 -14.99 1.14 0.72
N PRO A 93 -16.13 0.56 0.29
CA PRO A 93 -16.16 -0.84 -0.17
C PRO A 93 -15.15 -1.11 -1.29
N ALA A 94 -15.02 -0.17 -2.23
CA ALA A 94 -14.06 -0.26 -3.33
C ALA A 94 -12.59 -0.35 -2.87
N ALA A 95 -12.23 0.29 -1.75
CA ALA A 95 -10.87 0.23 -1.21
C ALA A 95 -10.59 -1.14 -0.56
N VAL A 96 -11.58 -1.71 0.13
CA VAL A 96 -11.48 -3.07 0.69
C VAL A 96 -11.34 -4.10 -0.43
N THR A 97 -12.17 -4.00 -1.48
CA THR A 97 -12.10 -4.86 -2.66
C THR A 97 -10.74 -4.75 -3.34
N ALA A 98 -10.24 -3.56 -3.61
CA ALA A 98 -8.97 -3.38 -4.30
C ALA A 98 -7.77 -3.93 -3.51
N VAL A 99 -7.77 -3.82 -2.18
CA VAL A 99 -6.75 -4.46 -1.34
C VAL A 99 -6.87 -5.98 -1.38
N ASN A 100 -8.09 -6.52 -1.31
CA ASN A 100 -8.32 -7.97 -1.43
C ASN A 100 -7.91 -8.50 -2.81
N ASP A 101 -8.19 -7.80 -3.90
CA ASP A 101 -7.77 -8.16 -5.26
C ASP A 101 -6.24 -8.19 -5.42
N ALA A 102 -5.53 -7.32 -4.71
CA ALA A 102 -4.08 -7.37 -4.64
C ALA A 102 -3.60 -8.61 -3.84
N MET A 103 -4.32 -8.97 -2.77
CA MET A 103 -3.99 -10.10 -1.90
C MET A 103 -4.33 -11.47 -2.49
N THR A 104 -5.38 -11.60 -3.30
CA THR A 104 -5.79 -12.88 -3.93
C THR A 104 -4.74 -13.44 -4.90
N ARG A 105 -3.76 -12.63 -5.31
CA ARG A 105 -2.55 -13.10 -6.02
C ARG A 105 -1.69 -14.04 -5.16
N VAL A 106 -1.90 -14.02 -3.84
CA VAL A 106 -1.36 -15.00 -2.88
C VAL A 106 -2.54 -15.85 -2.38
N PRO A 107 -2.73 -17.07 -2.89
CA PRO A 107 -3.94 -17.88 -2.61
C PRO A 107 -4.20 -18.18 -1.13
N THR A 108 -3.15 -18.13 -0.30
CA THR A 108 -3.22 -18.41 1.14
C THR A 108 -3.46 -17.16 1.99
N ALA A 109 -3.53 -15.97 1.39
CA ALA A 109 -3.72 -14.73 2.13
C ALA A 109 -5.16 -14.65 2.69
N SER A 110 -5.28 -14.52 4.02
CA SER A 110 -6.57 -14.21 4.65
C SER A 110 -7.05 -12.84 4.21
N LEU A 111 -8.28 -12.75 3.72
CA LEU A 111 -8.87 -11.52 3.20
C LEU A 111 -9.07 -10.48 4.31
N LEU A 112 -8.98 -9.21 3.91
CA LEU A 112 -9.34 -8.07 4.72
C LEU A 112 -10.86 -7.91 4.72
N LEU A 113 -11.45 -7.91 5.91
CA LEU A 113 -12.84 -7.55 6.15
C LEU A 113 -12.90 -6.30 7.02
N TRP A 114 -14.03 -5.62 6.97
CA TRP A 114 -14.26 -4.41 7.73
C TRP A 114 -15.57 -4.49 8.49
N ASP A 115 -15.51 -4.41 9.81
CA ASP A 115 -16.68 -4.23 10.66
C ASP A 115 -16.83 -2.74 10.97
N GLU A 116 -18.05 -2.21 10.84
CA GLU A 116 -18.31 -0.78 11.00
C GLU A 116 -17.99 -0.26 12.41
N LYS A 117 -18.08 -1.13 13.42
CA LYS A 117 -17.90 -0.75 14.83
C LYS A 117 -16.47 -0.98 15.32
N THR A 118 -15.88 -2.10 14.92
CA THR A 118 -14.60 -2.60 15.44
C THR A 118 -13.44 -2.37 14.47
N GLY A 119 -13.72 -2.16 13.18
CA GLY A 119 -12.74 -1.79 12.15
C GLY A 119 -12.22 -2.99 11.35
N PRO A 120 -10.98 -2.90 10.79
CA PRO A 120 -10.42 -3.94 9.95
C PRO A 120 -10.09 -5.21 10.75
N TYR A 121 -10.40 -6.37 10.17
CA TYR A 121 -9.99 -7.67 10.68
C TYR A 121 -9.69 -8.63 9.53
N ARG A 122 -8.93 -9.70 9.82
CA ARG A 122 -8.64 -10.75 8.83
C ARG A 122 -9.54 -11.95 9.06
N ALA A 123 -10.03 -12.53 7.96
CA ALA A 123 -10.69 -13.82 7.99
C ALA A 123 -10.22 -14.68 6.82
N THR A 124 -10.04 -15.98 7.06
CA THR A 124 -9.91 -16.95 5.98
C THR A 124 -11.26 -17.06 5.27
N PRO A 125 -11.32 -16.91 3.92
CA PRO A 125 -12.57 -17.10 3.20
C PRO A 125 -13.08 -18.51 3.50
N HIS A 126 -14.29 -18.61 4.06
CA HIS A 126 -14.91 -19.91 4.27
C HIS A 126 -15.17 -20.57 2.91
N PRO A 127 -14.96 -21.88 2.77
CA PRO A 127 -15.08 -22.59 1.49
C PRO A 127 -16.46 -22.43 0.83
N THR A 128 -17.51 -22.10 1.59
CA THR A 128 -18.85 -21.80 1.06
C THR A 128 -18.98 -20.42 0.42
N THR A 129 -18.21 -19.42 0.82
CA THR A 129 -18.25 -18.06 0.24
C THR A 129 -17.54 -18.02 -1.12
N ALA A 130 -16.44 -18.77 -1.27
CA ALA A 130 -15.69 -18.88 -2.52
C ALA A 130 -16.50 -19.50 -3.68
N ILE A 131 -17.49 -20.34 -3.36
CA ILE A 131 -18.37 -20.96 -4.37
C ILE A 131 -19.39 -19.96 -4.93
N VAL A 132 -19.82 -18.97 -4.13
CA VAL A 132 -20.86 -18.00 -4.53
C VAL A 132 -20.26 -16.83 -5.31
N GLU A 133 -19.01 -16.44 -5.05
CA GLU A 133 -18.35 -15.33 -5.76
C GLU A 133 -17.81 -15.71 -7.15
N HIS A 134 -17.85 -16.99 -7.54
CA HIS A 134 -17.39 -17.48 -8.85
C HIS A 134 -18.52 -18.11 -9.69
N ALA A 135 -19.79 -17.95 -9.29
CA ALA A 135 -20.96 -18.46 -9.99
C ALA A 135 -21.67 -17.38 -10.81
#